data_AF-A0A2M8GHS6-F1
#
_entry.id   AF-A0A2M8GHS6-F1
#
_cell.length_a   1.000
_cell.length_b   1.000
_cell.length_c   1.000
_cell.angle_alpha   90.00
_cell.angle_beta   90.00
_cell.angle_gamma   90.00
#
_symmetry.space_group_name_H-M   'P 1'
#
loop_
_entity.id
_entity.type
_entity.pdbx_description
1 polymer ?
#
loop_
_entity_poly.entity_id
_entity_poly.type
_entity_poly.pdbx_seq_one_letter_code
_entity_poly.pdbx_strand_id
1 'polypeptide(L)'
;LNKKLSSKNSDETLISWLKTMQSSLDTRLDSATQLMGQIRQDAGRFAELSLSMKNLQDYLKSPKLRGNIGEQVLKDLISQMFPKNSFFLQYQFKSGDKVDAAIKTDAGILPIDSKFPSENFQKMMAAENEEEKGIARKDFVRDVKKHISDISQKYILPEEGTMDFALMYVPSEPVYYEVVNEMELTDYARKNRVYPVSPNTLYANLQVILLSFQGKDIEQKSHRLFAVLRGIQKDYGKLGENLGVLNRHLTNAYNQMANVGTDYTLMGQKLESTKSLEEGDEIRKLT
;
A
#
# COMPACT_ATOMS: atom_id res chain seq x y z
N LEU A 1 -26.03 7.77 -52.56
CA LEU A 1 -25.11 6.78 -51.96
C LEU A 1 -24.42 7.28 -50.68
N ASN A 2 -23.92 8.53 -50.61
CA ASN A 2 -23.25 9.08 -49.41
C ASN A 2 -24.07 9.12 -48.10
N LYS A 3 -25.41 9.26 -48.15
CA LYS A 3 -26.25 9.38 -46.95
C LYS A 3 -26.46 8.05 -46.20
N LYS A 4 -26.38 6.91 -46.91
CA LYS A 4 -26.50 5.55 -46.32
C LYS A 4 -25.19 5.02 -45.71
N LEU A 5 -24.04 5.51 -46.17
CA LEU A 5 -22.73 5.19 -45.59
C LEU A 5 -22.47 5.98 -44.30
N SER A 6 -22.93 7.23 -44.24
CA SER A 6 -22.84 8.07 -43.04
C SER A 6 -23.70 7.54 -41.88
N SER A 7 -24.93 7.06 -42.13
CA SER A 7 -25.79 6.49 -41.07
C SER A 7 -25.25 5.17 -40.50
N LYS A 8 -24.62 4.34 -41.33
CA LYS A 8 -24.10 3.02 -40.92
C LYS A 8 -22.89 3.14 -39.98
N ASN A 9 -22.01 4.12 -40.21
CA ASN A 9 -20.89 4.44 -39.32
C ASN A 9 -21.36 5.04 -37.98
N SER A 10 -22.45 5.81 -37.97
CA SER A 10 -23.04 6.37 -36.75
C SER A 10 -23.64 5.29 -35.85
N ASP A 11 -24.26 4.25 -36.43
CA ASP A 11 -24.81 3.13 -35.68
C ASP A 11 -23.70 2.23 -35.11
N GLU A 12 -22.63 1.98 -35.86
CA GLU A 12 -21.46 1.21 -35.37
C GLU A 12 -20.71 1.94 -34.24
N THR A 13 -20.59 3.26 -34.33
CA THR A 13 -19.99 4.09 -33.26
C THR A 13 -20.88 4.16 -32.02
N LEU A 14 -22.20 4.22 -32.17
CA LEU A 14 -23.14 4.13 -31.05
C LEU A 14 -23.06 2.76 -30.36
N ILE A 15 -23.03 1.67 -31.13
CA ILE A 15 -22.94 0.31 -30.58
C ILE A 15 -21.59 0.11 -29.87
N SER A 16 -20.50 0.61 -30.44
CA SER A 16 -19.17 0.58 -29.82
C SER A 16 -19.14 1.39 -28.50
N TRP A 17 -19.74 2.58 -28.49
CA TRP A 17 -19.82 3.41 -27.29
C TRP A 17 -20.68 2.77 -26.20
N LEU A 18 -21.84 2.19 -26.54
CA LEU A 18 -22.68 1.44 -25.62
C LEU A 18 -21.96 0.22 -25.04
N LYS A 19 -21.21 -0.52 -25.87
CA LYS A 19 -20.42 -1.68 -25.42
C LYS A 19 -19.27 -1.27 -24.50
N THR A 20 -18.63 -0.13 -24.78
CA THR A 20 -17.58 0.44 -23.93
C THR A 20 -18.15 0.91 -22.59
N MET A 21 -19.31 1.58 -22.61
CA MET A 21 -20.03 1.97 -21.41
C MET A 21 -20.43 0.76 -20.57
N GLN A 22 -21.01 -0.26 -21.18
CA GLN A 22 -21.40 -1.49 -20.51
C GLN A 22 -20.20 -2.19 -19.88
N SER A 23 -19.10 -2.34 -20.64
CA SER A 23 -17.86 -2.94 -20.11
C SER A 23 -17.30 -2.14 -18.92
N SER A 24 -17.37 -0.80 -18.98
CA SER A 24 -16.94 0.08 -17.89
C SER A 24 -17.84 -0.01 -16.64
N LEU A 25 -19.13 -0.27 -16.83
CA LEU A 25 -20.08 -0.50 -15.74
C LEU A 25 -19.81 -1.85 -15.09
N ASP A 26 -19.58 -2.89 -15.89
CA ASP A 26 -19.26 -4.23 -15.39
C ASP A 26 -17.97 -4.20 -14.56
N THR A 27 -16.90 -3.53 -15.04
CA THR A 27 -15.65 -3.39 -14.26
C THR A 27 -15.84 -2.62 -12.96
N ARG A 28 -16.70 -1.58 -12.96
CA ARG A 28 -17.02 -0.81 -11.75
C ARG A 28 -17.85 -1.62 -10.76
N LEU A 29 -18.80 -2.42 -11.24
CA LEU A 29 -19.62 -3.32 -10.41
C LEU A 29 -18.78 -4.44 -9.81
N ASP A 30 -17.85 -5.01 -10.57
CA ASP A 30 -16.90 -6.01 -10.07
C ASP A 30 -16.00 -5.42 -8.98
N SER A 31 -15.44 -4.23 -9.22
CA SER A 31 -14.61 -3.52 -8.23
C SER A 31 -15.40 -3.19 -6.96
N ALA A 32 -16.65 -2.75 -7.09
CA ALA A 32 -17.53 -2.48 -5.96
C ALA A 32 -17.88 -3.76 -5.19
N THR A 33 -18.09 -4.87 -5.89
CA THR A 33 -18.37 -6.19 -5.27
C THR A 33 -17.16 -6.72 -4.51
N GLN A 34 -15.95 -6.55 -5.06
CA GLN A 34 -14.70 -6.90 -4.38
C GLN A 34 -14.48 -6.05 -3.12
N LEU A 35 -14.68 -4.73 -3.21
CA LEU A 35 -14.62 -3.82 -2.05
C LEU A 35 -15.65 -4.20 -0.98
N MET A 36 -16.89 -4.49 -1.38
CA MET A 36 -17.94 -4.97 -0.47
C MET A 36 -17.61 -6.32 0.18
N GLY A 37 -16.90 -7.19 -0.53
CA GLY A 37 -16.38 -8.45 0.01
C GLY A 37 -15.31 -8.22 1.07
N GLN A 38 -14.34 -7.34 0.80
CA GLN A 38 -13.30 -6.96 1.76
C GLN A 38 -13.90 -6.31 3.01
N ILE A 39 -14.83 -5.35 2.85
CA ILE A 39 -15.52 -4.71 3.98
C ILE A 39 -16.27 -5.73 4.84
N ARG A 40 -16.96 -6.70 4.22
CA ARG A 40 -17.64 -7.77 4.97
C ARG A 40 -16.66 -8.67 5.72
N GLN A 41 -15.52 -8.99 5.12
CA GLN A 41 -14.48 -9.79 5.75
C GLN A 41 -13.86 -9.06 6.95
N ASP A 42 -13.55 -7.76 6.80
CA ASP A 42 -13.02 -6.91 7.86
C ASP A 42 -14.04 -6.73 8.99
N ALA A 43 -15.33 -6.56 8.67
CA ALA A 43 -16.40 -6.51 9.66
C ALA A 43 -16.56 -7.84 10.42
N GLY A 44 -16.39 -8.98 9.74
CA GLY A 44 -16.39 -10.31 10.37
C GLY A 44 -15.23 -10.50 11.35
N ARG A 45 -14.02 -10.11 10.94
CA ARG A 45 -12.83 -10.10 11.81
C ARG A 45 -13.02 -9.19 13.03
N PHE A 46 -13.62 -8.02 12.83
CA PHE A 46 -13.94 -7.11 13.91
C PHE A 46 -14.97 -7.70 14.90
N ALA A 47 -15.99 -8.41 14.41
CA ALA A 47 -16.99 -9.05 15.26
C ALA A 47 -16.40 -10.19 16.11
N GLU A 48 -15.54 -11.03 15.52
CA GLU A 48 -14.84 -12.13 16.23
C GLU A 48 -13.85 -11.59 17.27
N LEU A 49 -13.17 -10.49 16.95
CA LEU A 49 -12.29 -9.79 17.88
C LEU A 49 -13.07 -9.11 19.01
N SER A 50 -14.22 -8.49 18.72
CA SER A 50 -15.10 -7.88 19.74
C SER A 50 -15.61 -8.93 20.73
N LEU A 51 -15.92 -10.13 20.26
CA LEU A 51 -16.27 -11.27 21.12
C LEU A 51 -15.08 -11.72 21.97
N SER A 52 -13.89 -11.78 21.39
CA SER A 52 -12.65 -12.11 22.11
C SER A 52 -12.31 -11.05 23.18
N MET A 53 -12.55 -9.77 22.88
CA MET A 53 -12.39 -8.65 23.81
C MET A 53 -13.44 -8.66 24.94
N LYS A 54 -14.69 -9.05 24.65
CA LYS A 54 -15.72 -9.24 25.68
C LYS A 54 -15.35 -10.38 26.63
N ASN A 55 -14.92 -11.52 26.07
CA ASN A 55 -14.44 -12.65 26.86
C ASN A 55 -13.23 -12.25 27.71
N LEU A 56 -12.32 -11.45 27.16
CA LEU A 56 -11.18 -10.91 27.89
C LEU A 56 -11.59 -10.05 29.09
N GLN A 57 -12.57 -9.15 28.94
CA GLN A 57 -13.08 -8.34 30.05
C GLN A 57 -13.60 -9.23 31.20
N ASP A 58 -14.23 -10.36 30.88
CA ASP A 58 -14.70 -11.31 31.88
C ASP A 58 -13.54 -12.07 32.56
N TYR A 59 -12.48 -12.43 31.83
CA TYR A 59 -11.28 -13.06 32.41
C TYR A 59 -10.46 -12.12 33.31
N LEU A 60 -10.42 -10.82 33.01
CA LEU A 60 -9.69 -9.81 33.79
C LEU A 60 -10.31 -9.52 35.17
N LYS A 61 -11.52 -10.00 35.45
CA LYS A 61 -12.14 -9.93 36.79
C LYS A 61 -11.36 -10.74 37.83
N SER A 62 -10.69 -11.83 37.44
CA SER A 62 -9.99 -12.74 38.36
C SER A 62 -8.58 -12.24 38.74
N PRO A 63 -8.23 -12.13 40.05
CA PRO A 63 -6.91 -11.67 40.55
C PRO A 63 -5.67 -12.41 40.04
N LYS A 64 -5.75 -13.73 39.87
CA LYS A 64 -4.58 -14.59 39.61
C LYS A 64 -4.08 -14.56 38.16
N LEU A 65 -4.81 -13.91 37.25
CA LEU A 65 -4.58 -14.00 35.80
C LEU A 65 -4.15 -12.66 35.15
N ARG A 66 -4.01 -11.59 35.94
CA ARG A 66 -4.05 -10.19 35.46
C ARG A 66 -2.81 -9.67 34.73
N GLY A 67 -1.62 -10.22 34.99
CA GLY A 67 -0.39 -9.83 34.27
C GLY A 67 -0.29 -10.54 32.91
N ASN A 68 -0.18 -11.87 32.96
CA ASN A 68 0.05 -12.69 31.78
C ASN A 68 -1.08 -12.60 30.74
N ILE A 69 -2.34 -12.39 31.13
CA ILE A 69 -3.44 -12.26 30.17
C ILE A 69 -3.32 -10.96 29.34
N GLY A 70 -2.92 -9.84 29.95
CA GLY A 70 -2.78 -8.57 29.22
C GLY A 70 -1.73 -8.67 28.12
N GLU A 71 -0.55 -9.20 28.47
CA GLU A 71 0.53 -9.46 27.51
C GLU A 71 0.11 -10.48 26.44
N GLN A 72 -0.60 -11.55 26.84
CA GLN A 72 -1.07 -12.57 25.90
C GLN A 72 -2.06 -12.00 24.89
N VAL A 73 -2.97 -11.12 25.30
CA VAL A 73 -3.90 -10.44 24.39
C VAL A 73 -3.17 -9.52 23.44
N LEU A 74 -2.23 -8.71 23.95
CA LEU A 74 -1.41 -7.84 23.12
C LEU A 74 -0.69 -8.65 22.04
N LYS A 75 -0.09 -9.76 22.46
CA LYS A 75 0.59 -10.72 21.58
C LYS A 75 -0.35 -11.30 20.54
N ASP A 76 -1.53 -11.76 20.93
CA ASP A 76 -2.50 -12.37 20.02
C ASP A 76 -3.04 -11.35 19.02
N LEU A 77 -3.33 -10.13 19.47
CA LEU A 77 -3.77 -9.01 18.63
C LEU A 77 -2.71 -8.68 17.56
N ILE A 78 -1.47 -8.46 17.96
CA ILE A 78 -0.39 -8.13 17.03
C ILE A 78 -0.10 -9.30 16.08
N SER A 79 -0.09 -10.54 16.58
CA SER A 79 0.21 -11.73 15.77
C SER A 79 -0.86 -12.03 14.72
N GLN A 80 -2.12 -11.65 14.97
CA GLN A 80 -3.21 -11.79 13.99
C GLN A 80 -3.19 -10.68 12.94
N MET A 81 -2.72 -9.48 13.30
CA MET A 81 -2.72 -8.31 12.45
C MET A 81 -1.49 -8.20 11.53
N PHE A 82 -0.31 -8.55 12.04
CA PHE A 82 0.95 -8.34 11.34
C PHE A 82 1.62 -9.65 10.90
N PRO A 83 2.31 -9.67 9.74
CA PRO A 83 3.15 -10.80 9.38
C PRO A 83 4.33 -10.90 10.36
N LYS A 84 4.81 -12.12 10.61
CA LYS A 84 5.83 -12.43 11.64
C LYS A 84 7.13 -11.61 11.58
N ASN A 85 7.45 -11.03 10.42
CA ASN A 85 8.69 -10.25 10.23
C ASN A 85 8.51 -8.74 10.50
N SER A 86 7.29 -8.27 10.77
CA SER A 86 6.97 -6.85 10.97
C SER A 86 6.87 -6.45 12.44
N PHE A 87 6.98 -7.41 13.37
CA PHE A 87 6.94 -7.16 14.81
C PHE A 87 7.85 -8.13 15.56
N PHE A 88 8.18 -7.75 16.79
CA PHE A 88 8.93 -8.57 17.74
C PHE A 88 8.19 -8.58 19.07
N LEU A 89 8.14 -9.74 19.72
CA LEU A 89 7.62 -9.88 21.07
C LEU A 89 8.78 -9.98 22.04
N GLN A 90 8.64 -9.40 23.24
CA GLN A 90 9.70 -9.40 24.26
C GLN A 90 11.03 -8.87 23.68
N TYR A 91 10.95 -7.76 22.94
CA TYR A 91 12.08 -7.16 22.26
C TYR A 91 13.05 -6.56 23.27
N GLN A 92 14.30 -6.98 23.21
CA GLN A 92 15.35 -6.59 24.15
C GLN A 92 16.19 -5.44 23.59
N PHE A 93 16.29 -4.35 24.36
CA PHE A 93 17.19 -3.23 24.09
C PHE A 93 18.60 -3.50 24.62
N LYS A 94 19.58 -2.67 24.24
CA LYS A 94 20.99 -2.85 24.68
C LYS A 94 21.15 -2.76 26.20
N SER A 95 20.29 -2.02 26.89
CA SER A 95 20.26 -1.96 28.36
C SER A 95 19.94 -3.31 29.02
N GLY A 96 19.33 -4.24 28.27
CA GLY A 96 18.80 -5.49 28.77
C GLY A 96 17.31 -5.44 29.10
N ASP A 97 16.70 -4.24 29.13
CA ASP A 97 15.25 -4.08 29.29
C ASP A 97 14.49 -4.69 28.11
N LYS A 98 13.31 -5.24 28.38
CA LYS A 98 12.48 -5.92 27.39
C LYS A 98 11.10 -5.28 27.32
N VAL A 99 10.71 -4.83 26.13
CA VAL A 99 9.37 -4.35 25.86
C VAL A 99 8.48 -5.49 25.37
N ASP A 100 7.22 -5.50 25.78
CA ASP A 100 6.30 -6.60 25.49
C ASP A 100 6.10 -6.84 24.00
N ALA A 101 5.95 -5.75 23.23
CA ALA A 101 5.93 -5.80 21.79
C ALA A 101 6.65 -4.59 21.17
N ALA A 102 7.23 -4.81 19.99
CA ALA A 102 7.91 -3.81 19.20
C ALA A 102 7.51 -3.98 17.73
N ILE A 103 6.89 -2.95 17.14
CA ILE A 103 6.47 -2.98 15.73
C ILE A 103 7.52 -2.25 14.90
N LYS A 104 8.07 -2.93 13.89
CA LYS A 104 9.07 -2.34 13.01
C LYS A 104 8.36 -1.58 11.89
N THR A 105 8.46 -0.26 11.92
CA THR A 105 7.99 0.63 10.86
C THR A 105 9.18 1.27 10.13
N ASP A 106 8.91 2.02 9.07
CA ASP A 106 9.95 2.80 8.39
C ASP A 106 10.42 4.01 9.19
N ALA A 107 9.55 4.54 10.05
CA ALA A 107 9.87 5.65 10.93
C ALA A 107 10.69 5.23 12.17
N GLY A 108 10.84 3.91 12.39
CA GLY A 108 11.53 3.34 13.52
C GLY A 108 10.73 2.22 14.18
N ILE A 109 11.26 1.73 15.29
CA ILE A 109 10.63 0.73 16.14
C ILE A 109 9.60 1.41 17.04
N LEU A 110 8.34 1.03 16.96
CA LEU A 110 7.28 1.47 17.87
C LEU A 110 7.22 0.52 19.08
N PRO A 111 7.63 0.94 20.28
CA PRO A 111 7.52 0.13 21.48
C PRO A 111 6.09 0.15 22.03
N ILE A 112 5.60 -1.01 22.47
CA ILE A 112 4.28 -1.19 23.08
C ILE A 112 4.44 -2.05 24.34
N ASP A 113 4.17 -1.46 25.49
CA ASP A 113 4.34 -2.09 26.80
C ASP A 113 2.97 -2.20 27.49
N SER A 114 2.64 -3.37 28.02
CA SER A 114 1.39 -3.64 28.71
C SER A 114 1.50 -3.31 30.19
N LYS A 115 0.62 -2.44 30.68
CA LYS A 115 0.54 -2.07 32.10
C LYS A 115 -0.90 -2.08 32.56
N PHE A 116 -1.13 -2.75 33.69
CA PHE A 116 -2.46 -2.87 34.27
C PHE A 116 -2.50 -2.33 35.72
N PRO A 117 -2.73 -1.01 35.88
CA PRO A 117 -2.80 -0.35 37.19
C PRO A 117 -4.13 -0.68 37.91
N SER A 118 -4.33 -1.96 38.24
CA SER A 118 -5.65 -2.49 38.63
C SER A 118 -5.96 -2.42 40.12
N GLU A 119 -4.96 -2.43 41.00
CA GLU A 119 -5.19 -2.50 42.45
C GLU A 119 -5.81 -1.21 42.99
N ASN A 120 -5.19 -0.06 42.71
CA ASN A 120 -5.69 1.22 43.17
C ASN A 120 -6.97 1.65 42.44
N PHE A 121 -7.15 1.24 41.18
CA PHE A 121 -8.43 1.38 40.49
C PHE A 121 -9.55 0.61 41.19
N GLN A 122 -9.30 -0.64 41.62
CA GLN A 122 -10.29 -1.42 42.36
C GLN A 122 -10.62 -0.81 43.71
N LYS A 123 -9.61 -0.35 44.47
CA LYS A 123 -9.83 0.38 45.73
C LYS A 123 -10.67 1.63 45.51
N MET A 124 -10.41 2.37 44.44
CA MET A 124 -11.17 3.57 44.08
C MET A 124 -12.62 3.26 43.71
N MET A 125 -12.89 2.16 42.99
CA MET A 125 -14.24 1.74 42.64
C MET A 125 -15.01 1.12 43.83
N ALA A 126 -14.32 0.55 44.81
CA ALA A 126 -14.91 -0.07 45.99
C ALA A 126 -15.04 0.87 47.19
N ALA A 127 -14.49 2.09 47.12
CA ALA A 127 -14.55 3.07 48.19
C ALA A 127 -16.01 3.46 48.53
N GLU A 128 -16.35 3.45 49.81
CA GLU A 128 -17.72 3.73 50.28
C GLU A 128 -17.93 5.21 50.62
N ASN A 129 -16.84 5.97 50.79
CA ASN A 129 -16.86 7.40 51.07
C ASN A 129 -15.86 8.19 50.21
N GLU A 130 -16.08 9.50 50.10
CA GLU A 130 -15.28 10.39 49.23
C GLU A 130 -13.82 10.54 49.69
N GLU A 131 -13.53 10.34 50.98
CA GLU A 131 -12.17 10.43 51.52
C GLU A 131 -11.30 9.24 51.04
N GLU A 132 -11.81 8.03 51.22
CA GLU A 132 -11.19 6.79 50.72
C GLU A 132 -11.01 6.82 49.21
N LYS A 133 -12.03 7.29 48.49
CA LYS A 133 -11.99 7.45 47.03
C LYS A 133 -10.90 8.44 46.61
N GLY A 134 -10.76 9.55 47.33
CA GLY A 134 -9.72 10.55 47.09
C GLY A 134 -8.30 10.01 47.29
N ILE A 135 -8.08 9.20 48.34
CA ILE A 135 -6.79 8.55 48.61
C ILE A 135 -6.47 7.54 47.49
N ALA A 136 -7.42 6.64 47.18
CA ALA A 136 -7.23 5.63 46.16
C ALA A 136 -6.97 6.23 44.76
N ARG A 137 -7.64 7.35 44.43
CA ARG A 137 -7.39 8.10 43.20
C ARG A 137 -5.97 8.65 43.14
N LYS A 138 -5.46 9.26 44.21
CA LYS A 138 -4.07 9.78 44.25
C LYS A 138 -3.04 8.66 44.07
N ASP A 139 -3.28 7.52 44.70
CA ASP A 139 -2.42 6.34 44.57
C ASP A 139 -2.47 5.77 43.14
N PHE A 140 -3.65 5.71 42.52
CA PHE A 140 -3.82 5.34 41.12
C PHE A 140 -3.03 6.26 40.18
N VAL A 141 -3.18 7.58 40.34
CA VAL A 141 -2.45 8.57 39.54
C VAL A 141 -0.94 8.41 39.68
N ARG A 142 -0.44 8.22 40.91
CA ARG A 142 1.00 8.01 41.16
C ARG A 142 1.51 6.77 40.44
N ASP A 143 0.79 5.67 40.51
CA ASP A 143 1.20 4.40 39.89
C ASP A 143 1.22 4.49 38.36
N VAL A 144 0.21 5.11 37.76
CA VAL A 144 0.16 5.33 36.30
C VAL A 144 1.31 6.22 35.85
N LYS A 145 1.62 7.29 36.58
CA LYS A 145 2.79 8.14 36.30
C LYS A 145 4.09 7.37 36.33
N LYS A 146 4.27 6.49 37.32
CA LYS A 146 5.46 5.63 37.40
C LYS A 146 5.60 4.77 36.15
N HIS A 147 4.52 4.12 35.72
CA HIS A 147 4.52 3.32 34.48
C HIS A 147 4.86 4.14 33.24
N ILE A 148 4.29 5.34 33.10
CA ILE A 148 4.62 6.27 32.01
C ILE A 148 6.10 6.63 32.02
N SER A 149 6.66 6.97 33.18
CA SER A 149 8.08 7.32 33.31
C SER A 149 8.98 6.13 32.96
N ASP A 150 8.65 4.94 33.48
CA ASP A 150 9.41 3.72 33.23
C ASP A 150 9.42 3.40 31.72
N ILE A 151 8.27 3.46 31.05
CA ILE A 151 8.15 3.21 29.60
C ILE A 151 8.97 4.23 28.80
N SER A 152 8.85 5.51 29.16
CA SER A 152 9.55 6.59 28.48
C SER A 152 11.07 6.41 28.56
N GLN A 153 11.59 6.15 29.76
CA GLN A 153 13.03 6.02 29.99
C GLN A 153 13.64 4.74 29.41
N LYS A 154 12.89 3.63 29.41
CA LYS A 154 13.42 2.33 29.01
C LYS A 154 13.29 2.04 27.53
N TYR A 155 12.27 2.60 26.86
CA TYR A 155 11.89 2.15 25.53
C TYR A 155 11.83 3.25 24.47
N ILE A 156 11.86 4.53 24.85
CA ILE A 156 12.00 5.63 23.88
C ILE A 156 13.48 5.95 23.74
N LEU A 157 14.15 5.19 22.86
CA LEU A 157 15.59 5.21 22.62
C LEU A 157 15.87 5.46 21.11
N PRO A 158 15.76 6.71 20.62
CA PRO A 158 16.00 7.03 19.21
C PRO A 158 17.38 6.60 18.69
N GLU A 159 18.39 6.58 19.55
CA GLU A 159 19.75 6.08 19.29
C GLU A 159 19.81 4.56 19.04
N GLU A 160 18.80 3.82 19.48
CA GLU A 160 18.59 2.41 19.17
C GLU A 160 17.57 2.19 18.04
N GLY A 161 17.10 3.27 17.40
CA GLY A 161 16.20 3.23 16.24
C GLY A 161 14.72 3.13 16.61
N THR A 162 14.33 3.49 17.84
CA THR A 162 12.91 3.61 18.19
C THR A 162 12.31 4.89 17.61
N MET A 163 10.99 4.90 17.51
CA MET A 163 10.24 6.14 17.36
C MET A 163 10.44 7.03 18.59
N ASP A 164 10.08 8.30 18.47
CA ASP A 164 10.21 9.28 19.54
C ASP A 164 9.04 9.25 20.54
N PHE A 165 8.24 8.19 20.51
CA PHE A 165 7.15 7.89 21.43
C PHE A 165 6.93 6.38 21.59
N ALA A 166 6.18 6.00 22.63
CA ALA A 166 5.76 4.62 22.88
C ALA A 166 4.27 4.53 23.20
N LEU A 167 3.68 3.34 23.06
CA LEU A 167 2.31 3.06 23.48
C LEU A 167 2.30 2.32 24.81
N MET A 168 1.46 2.78 25.74
CA MET A 168 1.17 2.07 26.98
C MET A 168 -0.16 1.35 26.83
N TYR A 169 -0.12 0.04 26.65
CA TYR A 169 -1.31 -0.79 26.49
C TYR A 169 -1.96 -1.11 27.83
N VAL A 170 -3.17 -0.61 28.03
CA VAL A 170 -4.02 -0.85 29.20
C VAL A 170 -5.09 -1.87 28.80
N PRO A 171 -5.01 -3.14 29.25
CA PRO A 171 -5.86 -4.23 28.74
C PRO A 171 -7.33 -4.16 29.19
N SER A 172 -7.75 -3.06 29.81
CA SER A 172 -9.09 -2.85 30.35
C SER A 172 -9.62 -1.48 29.94
N GLU A 173 -10.70 -1.47 29.15
CA GLU A 173 -11.39 -0.23 28.76
C GLU A 173 -11.74 0.67 29.95
N PRO A 174 -12.40 0.18 31.02
CA PRO A 174 -12.73 1.02 32.17
C PRO A 174 -11.51 1.70 32.81
N VAL A 175 -10.41 0.95 32.98
CA VAL A 175 -9.17 1.52 33.53
C VAL A 175 -8.57 2.54 32.58
N TYR A 176 -8.55 2.24 31.28
CA TYR A 176 -8.09 3.17 30.26
C TYR A 176 -8.90 4.48 30.29
N TYR A 177 -10.23 4.42 30.39
CA TYR A 177 -11.07 5.60 30.47
C TYR A 177 -10.73 6.48 31.67
N GLU A 178 -10.44 5.88 32.81
CA GLU A 178 -10.00 6.64 33.99
C GLU A 178 -8.64 7.32 33.75
N VAL A 179 -7.69 6.63 33.12
CA VAL A 179 -6.37 7.20 32.79
C VAL A 179 -6.51 8.42 31.88
N VAL A 180 -7.33 8.35 30.83
CA VAL A 180 -7.43 9.45 29.84
C VAL A 180 -8.34 10.60 30.30
N ASN A 181 -9.29 10.34 31.20
CA ASN A 181 -10.14 11.39 31.78
C ASN A 181 -9.44 12.19 32.88
N GLU A 182 -8.37 11.65 33.47
CA GLU A 182 -7.52 12.38 34.39
C GLU A 182 -6.56 13.32 33.64
N MET A 183 -6.83 14.63 33.71
CA MET A 183 -6.05 15.64 32.99
C MET A 183 -4.56 15.61 33.36
N GLU A 184 -4.27 15.38 34.65
CA GLU A 184 -2.90 15.27 35.16
C GLU A 184 -2.13 14.10 34.52
N LEU A 185 -2.80 12.97 34.28
CA LEU A 185 -2.21 11.81 33.63
C LEU A 185 -2.02 12.05 32.14
N THR A 186 -3.03 12.59 31.46
CA THR A 186 -2.94 12.89 30.02
C THR A 186 -1.81 13.88 29.70
N ASP A 187 -1.66 14.93 30.50
CA ASP A 187 -0.57 15.90 30.32
C ASP A 187 0.79 15.30 30.64
N TYR A 188 0.90 14.48 31.68
CA TYR A 188 2.14 13.79 32.03
C TYR A 188 2.54 12.77 30.95
N ALA A 189 1.58 11.99 30.43
CA ALA A 189 1.76 11.04 29.34
C ALA A 189 2.28 11.74 28.08
N ARG A 190 1.66 12.86 27.70
CA ARG A 190 2.08 13.69 26.55
C ARG A 190 3.51 14.22 26.71
N LYS A 191 3.86 14.72 27.90
CA LYS A 191 5.22 15.25 28.18
C LYS A 191 6.30 14.15 28.07
N ASN A 192 5.97 12.93 28.50
CA ASN A 192 6.87 11.78 28.44
C ASN A 192 6.78 11.02 27.11
N ARG A 193 5.96 11.48 26.17
CA ARG A 193 5.73 10.87 24.85
C ARG A 193 5.29 9.41 24.94
N VAL A 194 4.47 9.11 25.94
CA VAL A 194 3.83 7.81 26.11
C VAL A 194 2.33 8.00 25.89
N TYR A 195 1.75 7.22 25.00
CA TYR A 195 0.33 7.32 24.66
C TYR A 195 -0.41 6.10 25.22
N PRO A 196 -1.28 6.28 26.24
CA PRO A 196 -2.14 5.22 26.72
C PRO A 196 -3.07 4.74 25.59
N VAL A 197 -3.23 3.42 25.47
CA VAL A 197 -4.16 2.80 24.53
C VAL A 197 -4.86 1.62 25.18
N SER A 198 -6.15 1.50 24.93
CA SER A 198 -7.00 0.35 25.23
C SER A 198 -6.95 -0.70 24.12
N PRO A 199 -7.53 -1.90 24.30
CA PRO A 199 -7.72 -2.88 23.22
C PRO A 199 -8.30 -2.28 21.93
N ASN A 200 -9.36 -1.46 22.02
CA ASN A 200 -9.99 -0.88 20.84
C ASN A 200 -9.12 0.19 20.18
N THR A 201 -8.54 1.09 20.97
CA THR A 201 -7.72 2.18 20.44
C THR A 201 -6.39 1.67 19.92
N LEU A 202 -5.81 0.64 20.53
CA LEU A 202 -4.65 -0.07 19.99
C LEU A 202 -4.98 -0.68 18.63
N TYR A 203 -6.07 -1.43 18.50
CA TYR A 203 -6.48 -2.00 17.21
C TYR A 203 -6.61 -0.93 16.12
N ALA A 204 -7.25 0.19 16.41
CA ALA A 204 -7.37 1.30 15.46
C ALA A 204 -6.00 1.86 15.03
N ASN A 205 -5.07 2.06 15.98
CA ASN A 205 -3.71 2.51 15.68
C ASN A 205 -2.95 1.47 14.83
N LEU A 206 -3.06 0.18 15.17
CA LEU A 206 -2.44 -0.90 14.40
C LEU A 206 -2.98 -0.97 12.97
N GLN A 207 -4.28 -0.73 12.76
CA GLN A 207 -4.88 -0.68 11.44
C GLN A 207 -4.29 0.46 10.59
N VAL A 208 -4.10 1.64 11.18
CA VAL A 208 -3.47 2.78 10.49
C VAL A 208 -2.03 2.45 10.10
N ILE A 209 -1.28 1.78 10.98
CA ILE A 209 0.09 1.32 10.68
C ILE A 209 0.09 0.29 9.53
N LEU A 210 -0.84 -0.66 9.54
CA LEU A 210 -0.99 -1.63 8.44
C LEU A 210 -1.29 -0.96 7.09
N LEU A 211 -2.19 0.03 7.08
CA LEU A 211 -2.50 0.81 5.88
C LEU A 211 -1.28 1.55 5.35
N SER A 212 -0.43 2.08 6.24
CA SER A 212 0.85 2.69 5.85
C SER A 212 1.78 1.68 5.15
N PHE A 213 1.88 0.45 5.66
CA PHE A 213 2.67 -0.60 5.03
C PHE A 213 2.14 -1.00 3.65
N GLN A 214 0.82 -1.12 3.50
CA GLN A 214 0.18 -1.43 2.22
C GLN A 214 0.37 -0.31 1.20
N GLY A 215 0.19 0.96 1.62
CA GLY A 215 0.43 2.12 0.77
C GLY A 215 1.85 2.15 0.21
N LYS A 216 2.85 1.83 1.03
CA LYS A 216 4.24 1.73 0.59
C LYS A 216 4.49 0.59 -0.40
N ASP A 217 3.95 -0.60 -0.14
CA ASP A 217 4.11 -1.73 -1.08
C ASP A 217 3.51 -1.40 -2.46
N ILE A 218 2.35 -0.71 -2.48
CA ILE A 218 1.74 -0.20 -3.71
C ILE A 218 2.64 0.84 -4.39
N GLU A 219 3.22 1.77 -3.65
CA GLU A 219 4.15 2.78 -4.17
C GLU A 219 5.37 2.12 -4.84
N GLN A 220 6.01 1.16 -4.15
CA GLN A 220 7.19 0.44 -4.66
C GLN A 220 6.88 -0.33 -5.95
N LYS A 221 5.75 -1.05 -5.96
CA LYS A 221 5.28 -1.77 -7.16
C LYS A 221 5.02 -0.80 -8.32
N SER A 222 4.42 0.35 -8.04
CA SER A 222 4.18 1.39 -9.05
C SER A 222 5.48 1.95 -9.60
N HIS A 223 6.48 2.20 -8.75
CA HIS A 223 7.80 2.67 -9.17
C HIS A 223 8.48 1.69 -10.12
N ARG A 224 8.41 0.39 -9.80
CA ARG A 224 8.92 -0.69 -10.68
C ARG A 224 8.17 -0.74 -12.00
N LEU A 225 6.84 -0.61 -11.99
CA LEU A 225 6.03 -0.56 -13.19
C LEU A 225 6.42 0.61 -14.10
N PHE A 226 6.58 1.82 -13.55
CA PHE A 226 7.03 2.98 -14.32
C PHE A 226 8.44 2.82 -14.89
N ALA A 227 9.35 2.16 -14.15
CA ALA A 227 10.67 1.84 -14.67
C ALA A 227 10.60 0.93 -15.91
N VAL A 228 9.75 -0.10 -15.88
CA VAL A 228 9.51 -1.00 -17.02
C VAL A 228 8.89 -0.23 -18.19
N LEU A 229 7.86 0.60 -17.94
CA LEU A 229 7.23 1.41 -18.98
C LEU A 229 8.21 2.37 -19.67
N ARG A 230 9.11 3.01 -18.91
CA ARG A 230 10.18 3.84 -19.48
C ARG A 230 11.14 3.04 -20.36
N GLY A 231 11.46 1.79 -19.97
CA GLY A 231 12.22 0.87 -20.80
C GLY A 231 11.54 0.60 -22.14
N ILE A 232 10.25 0.24 -22.11
CA ILE A 232 9.44 -0.01 -23.31
C ILE A 232 9.38 1.23 -24.21
N GLN A 233 9.18 2.42 -23.64
CA GLN A 233 9.14 3.67 -24.41
C GLN A 233 10.45 3.93 -25.15
N LYS A 234 11.61 3.66 -24.50
CA LYS A 234 12.92 3.79 -25.12
C LYS A 234 13.11 2.79 -26.27
N ASP A 235 12.70 1.54 -26.07
CA ASP A 235 12.80 0.51 -27.10
C ASP A 235 11.88 0.81 -28.29
N TYR A 236 10.69 1.36 -28.03
CA TYR A 236 9.80 1.86 -29.08
C TYR A 236 10.44 3.00 -29.89
N GLY A 237 11.10 3.95 -29.23
CA GLY A 237 11.84 5.03 -29.90
C GLY A 237 12.94 4.50 -30.83
N LYS A 238 13.76 3.55 -30.35
CA LYS A 238 14.79 2.87 -31.16
C LYS A 238 14.19 2.12 -32.35
N LEU A 239 13.06 1.44 -32.16
CA LEU A 239 12.35 0.78 -33.25
C LEU A 239 11.90 1.80 -34.30
N GLY A 240 11.38 2.96 -33.88
CA GLY A 240 11.04 4.06 -34.78
C GLY A 240 12.24 4.54 -35.61
N GLU A 241 13.41 4.74 -34.99
CA GLU A 241 14.65 5.11 -35.68
C GLU A 241 15.07 4.05 -36.71
N ASN A 242 15.06 2.78 -36.31
CA ASN A 242 15.41 1.66 -37.19
C ASN A 242 14.44 1.53 -38.38
N LEU A 243 13.14 1.72 -38.13
CA LEU A 243 12.13 1.76 -39.20
C LEU A 243 12.35 2.94 -40.14
N GLY A 244 12.76 4.11 -39.63
CA GLY A 244 13.14 5.26 -40.45
C GLY A 244 14.34 4.96 -41.36
N VAL A 245 15.36 4.27 -40.83
CA VAL A 245 16.52 3.81 -41.62
C VAL A 245 16.08 2.81 -42.69
N LEU A 246 15.26 1.82 -42.34
CA LEU A 246 14.71 0.85 -43.28
C LEU A 246 13.92 1.52 -44.41
N ASN A 247 13.04 2.46 -44.06
CA ASN A 247 12.24 3.21 -45.03
C ASN A 247 13.14 3.95 -46.03
N ARG A 248 14.22 4.60 -45.57
CA ARG A 248 15.20 5.26 -46.45
C ARG A 248 15.89 4.27 -47.40
N HIS A 249 16.27 3.08 -46.92
CA HIS A 249 16.84 2.04 -47.79
C HIS A 249 15.85 1.55 -48.85
N LEU A 250 14.58 1.35 -48.47
CA LEU A 250 13.52 0.94 -49.41
C LEU A 250 13.26 2.03 -50.47
N THR A 251 13.16 3.29 -50.07
CA THR A 251 12.99 4.42 -51.01
C THR A 251 14.17 4.51 -51.97
N ASN A 252 15.40 4.37 -51.49
CA ASN A 252 16.58 4.38 -52.34
C ASN A 252 16.58 3.21 -53.33
N ALA A 253 16.24 2.00 -52.88
CA ALA A 253 16.13 0.83 -53.74
C ALA A 253 15.03 0.99 -54.80
N TYR A 254 13.88 1.54 -54.43
CA TYR A 254 12.78 1.85 -55.33
C TYR A 254 13.20 2.86 -56.41
N ASN A 255 13.86 3.95 -56.03
CA ASN A 255 14.38 4.95 -56.97
C ASN A 255 15.43 4.35 -57.92
N GLN A 256 16.32 3.50 -57.41
CA GLN A 256 17.31 2.80 -58.24
C GLN A 256 16.65 1.85 -59.23
N MET A 257 15.62 1.11 -58.81
CA MET A 257 14.83 0.23 -59.66
C MET A 257 14.19 1.01 -60.81
N ALA A 258 13.62 2.20 -60.53
CA ALA A 258 13.04 3.06 -61.55
C ALA A 258 14.08 3.51 -62.59
N ASN A 259 15.26 3.96 -62.14
CA ASN A 259 16.35 4.38 -63.02
C ASN A 259 16.82 3.23 -63.94
N VAL A 260 17.05 2.04 -63.38
CA VAL A 260 17.45 0.85 -64.15
C VAL A 260 16.40 0.48 -65.19
N GLY A 261 15.11 0.58 -64.83
CA GLY A 261 14.00 0.37 -65.77
C GLY A 261 14.05 1.34 -66.95
N THR A 262 14.29 2.63 -66.70
CA THR A 262 14.43 3.65 -67.75
C THR A 262 15.64 3.38 -68.65
N ASP A 263 16.80 3.09 -68.06
CA ASP A 263 18.03 2.78 -68.82
C ASP A 263 17.85 1.54 -69.70
N TYR A 264 17.20 0.50 -69.17
CA TYR A 264 16.86 -0.70 -69.92
C TYR A 264 15.95 -0.40 -71.13
N THR A 265 14.90 0.41 -70.94
CA THR A 265 14.02 0.82 -72.06
C THR A 265 14.78 1.63 -73.11
N LEU A 266 15.63 2.58 -72.71
CA LEU A 266 16.44 3.38 -73.62
C LEU A 266 17.44 2.51 -74.41
N MET A 267 18.08 1.53 -73.76
CA MET A 267 18.94 0.56 -74.44
C MET A 267 18.16 -0.26 -75.46
N GLY A 268 16.97 -0.74 -75.11
CA GLY A 268 16.08 -1.45 -76.04
C GLY A 268 15.74 -0.62 -77.28
N GLN A 269 15.37 0.65 -77.10
CA GLN A 269 15.11 1.59 -78.19
C GLN A 269 16.34 1.81 -79.10
N LYS A 270 17.54 1.96 -78.50
CA LYS A 270 18.77 2.09 -79.27
C LYS A 270 19.07 0.84 -80.11
N LEU A 271 18.90 -0.35 -79.52
CA LEU A 271 19.08 -1.61 -80.25
C LEU A 271 18.12 -1.74 -81.43
N GLU A 272 16.83 -1.44 -81.23
CA GLU A 272 15.83 -1.43 -82.31
C GLU A 272 16.19 -0.43 -83.41
N SER A 273 16.60 0.80 -83.06
CA SER A 273 17.02 1.81 -84.03
C SER A 273 18.28 1.42 -84.81
N THR A 274 19.18 0.63 -84.23
CA THR A 274 20.39 0.16 -84.92
C THR A 274 20.03 -0.95 -85.91
N LYS A 275 19.10 -1.82 -85.53
CA LYS A 275 18.61 -2.91 -86.40
C LYS A 275 17.82 -2.38 -87.61
N SER A 276 17.05 -1.30 -87.44
CA SER A 276 16.35 -0.66 -88.57
C SER A 276 17.28 0.11 -89.52
N LEU A 277 18.46 0.54 -89.05
CA LEU A 277 19.51 1.11 -89.91
C LEU A 277 20.19 0.01 -90.75
N GLU A 278 20.42 -1.19 -90.19
CA GLU A 278 20.94 -2.34 -90.94
C GLU A 278 19.97 -2.80 -92.05
N GLU A 279 18.66 -2.88 -91.78
CA GLU A 279 17.65 -3.21 -92.79
C GLU A 279 17.52 -2.12 -93.87
N GLY A 280 17.68 -0.84 -93.51
CA GLY A 280 17.66 0.28 -94.45
C GLY A 280 18.87 0.34 -95.39
N ASP A 281 20.06 -0.05 -94.90
CA ASP A 281 21.28 -0.13 -95.71
C ASP A 281 21.33 -1.38 -96.60
N GLU A 282 20.69 -2.48 -96.20
CA GLU A 282 20.48 -3.63 -97.09
C GLU A 282 19.51 -3.31 -98.24
N ILE A 283 18.42 -2.58 -97.99
CA ILE A 283 17.49 -2.15 -99.03
C ILE A 283 18.14 -1.16 -100.02
N ARG A 284 19.00 -0.25 -99.54
CA ARG A 284 19.77 0.68 -100.40
C ARG A 284 20.87 0.02 -101.23
N LYS A 285 21.35 -1.16 -100.86
CA LYS A 285 22.30 -1.95 -101.66
C LYS A 285 21.61 -2.80 -102.74
N LEU A 286 20.28 -2.91 -102.72
CA LEU A 286 19.47 -3.72 -103.64
C LEU A 286 18.67 -2.88 -104.66
N THR A 287 18.83 -1.55 -104.67
CA THR A 287 18.26 -0.61 -105.66
C THR A 287 19.38 0.11 -106.40
#